data_AF-A0A0A8L0G7-F1
#
_entry.id   AF-A0A0A8L0G7-F1
#
_cell.length_a   1.000
_cell.length_b   1.000
_cell.length_c   1.000
_cell.angle_alpha   90.00
_cell.angle_beta   90.00
_cell.angle_gamma   90.00
#
_symmetry.space_group_name_H-M   'P 1'
#
loop_
_entity.id
_entity.type
_entity.pdbx_description
1 polymer ?
#
loop_
_entity_poly.entity_id
_entity_poly.type
_entity_poly.pdbx_seq_one_letter_code
_entity_poly.pdbx_strand_id
1 'polypeptide(L)'
;MNYETLFKLHKSAPQFESLIPLEKQPYFAAVSLLLAVASLSPILLSSALPEEYEGQNKKKPFSVYEFLKFIVLAGFGSLFLGIAIVFLTNSFGVYV
;
A
#
# COMPACT_ATOMS: atom_id res chain seq x y z
N MET A 1 15.43 -28.21 26.51
CA MET A 1 15.46 -28.91 25.21
C MET A 1 16.93 -29.11 24.85
N ASN A 2 17.38 -30.35 24.63
CA ASN A 2 18.79 -30.62 24.36
C ASN A 2 19.17 -30.19 22.92
N TYR A 3 20.41 -29.76 22.71
CA TYR A 3 20.92 -29.33 21.40
C TYR A 3 20.71 -30.40 20.33
N GLU A 4 20.95 -31.67 20.69
CA GLU A 4 20.79 -32.80 19.77
C GLU A 4 19.34 -32.92 19.25
N THR A 5 18.36 -32.64 20.12
CA THR A 5 16.94 -32.65 19.76
C THR A 5 16.60 -31.50 18.81
N LEU A 6 17.09 -30.29 19.09
CA LEU A 6 16.92 -29.12 18.22
C LEU A 6 17.57 -29.33 16.85
N PHE A 7 18.77 -29.89 16.81
CA PHE A 7 19.50 -30.14 15.58
C PHE A 7 18.79 -31.16 14.68
N LYS A 8 18.31 -32.27 15.27
CA LYS A 8 17.50 -33.27 14.55
C LYS A 8 16.23 -32.66 13.98
N LEU A 9 15.50 -31.86 14.79
CA LEU A 9 14.29 -31.16 14.36
C LEU A 9 14.55 -30.18 13.21
N HIS A 10 15.61 -29.36 13.32
CA HIS A 10 15.97 -28.40 12.28
C HIS A 10 16.36 -29.08 10.96
N LYS A 11 17.12 -30.19 11.02
CA LYS A 11 17.49 -30.99 9.84
C LYS A 11 16.30 -31.64 9.15
N SER A 12 15.25 -31.99 9.89
CA SER A 12 14.02 -32.59 9.35
C SER A 12 12.97 -31.57 8.92
N ALA A 13 13.13 -30.30 9.28
CA ALA A 13 12.18 -29.26 8.95
C ALA A 13 12.27 -28.85 7.46
N PRO A 14 11.15 -28.51 6.82
CA PRO A 14 11.18 -27.93 5.48
C PRO A 14 11.97 -26.62 5.49
N GLN A 15 12.65 -26.33 4.38
CA GLN A 15 13.32 -25.05 4.19
C GLN A 15 12.28 -23.94 4.10
N PHE A 16 12.64 -22.75 4.61
CA PHE A 16 11.78 -21.59 4.47
C PHE A 16 11.69 -21.18 3.01
N GLU A 17 10.48 -21.21 2.46
CA GLU A 17 10.18 -20.66 1.14
C GLU A 17 9.59 -19.27 1.31
N SER A 18 10.21 -18.28 0.66
CA SER A 18 9.69 -16.90 0.68
C SER A 18 8.33 -16.83 -0.01
N LEU A 19 7.36 -16.19 0.63
CA LEU A 19 6.04 -15.95 0.02
C LEU A 19 6.17 -15.18 -1.31
N ILE A 20 7.06 -14.18 -1.35
CA ILE A 20 7.37 -13.41 -2.57
C ILE A 20 8.89 -13.28 -2.68
N PRO A 21 9.50 -13.83 -3.75
CA PRO A 21 10.94 -13.78 -3.94
C PRO A 21 11.40 -12.34 -4.20
N LEU A 22 12.57 -11.98 -3.67
CA LEU A 22 13.10 -10.61 -3.66
C LEU A 22 13.23 -10.03 -5.07
N GLU A 23 13.56 -10.85 -6.06
CA GLU A 23 13.74 -10.46 -7.46
C GLU A 23 12.44 -9.92 -8.07
N LYS A 24 11.28 -10.33 -7.55
CA LYS A 24 9.96 -9.89 -8.04
C LYS A 24 9.39 -8.72 -7.23
N GLN A 25 9.90 -8.45 -6.03
CA GLN A 25 9.37 -7.39 -5.16
C GLN A 25 9.39 -5.99 -5.79
N PRO A 26 10.40 -5.57 -6.60
CA PRO A 26 10.36 -4.27 -7.27
C PRO A 26 9.17 -4.11 -8.23
N TYR A 27 8.78 -5.18 -8.93
CA TYR A 27 7.62 -5.15 -9.82
C TYR A 27 6.32 -4.99 -9.03
N PHE A 28 6.16 -5.72 -7.92
CA PHE A 28 5.00 -5.58 -7.05
C PHE A 28 4.96 -4.22 -6.36
N ALA A 29 6.11 -3.64 -5.99
CA ALA A 29 6.21 -2.29 -5.46
C ALA A 29 5.71 -1.26 -6.47
N ALA A 30 6.18 -1.33 -7.72
CA ALA A 30 5.78 -0.41 -8.78
C ALA A 30 4.28 -0.49 -9.09
N VAL A 31 3.73 -1.70 -9.25
CA VAL A 31 2.30 -1.89 -9.53
C VAL A 31 1.44 -1.39 -8.37
N SER A 32 1.79 -1.74 -7.12
CA SER A 32 1.05 -1.29 -5.94
C SER A 32 1.12 0.24 -5.79
N LEU A 33 2.28 0.84 -6.08
CA LEU A 33 2.45 2.29 -6.03
C LEU A 33 1.59 3.00 -7.08
N LEU A 34 1.52 2.47 -8.30
CA LEU A 34 0.65 3.03 -9.35
C LEU A 34 -0.83 2.97 -8.95
N LEU A 35 -1.28 1.86 -8.37
CA LEU A 35 -2.65 1.73 -7.86
C LEU A 35 -2.94 2.70 -6.71
N ALA A 36 -1.98 2.89 -5.80
CA ALA A 36 -2.08 3.85 -4.72
C ALA A 36 -2.21 5.28 -5.26
N VAL A 37 -1.35 5.67 -6.21
CA VAL A 37 -1.38 6.99 -6.83
C VAL A 37 -2.69 7.21 -7.61
N ALA A 38 -3.14 6.23 -8.38
CA ALA A 38 -4.40 6.30 -9.11
C ALA A 38 -5.61 6.47 -8.17
N SER A 39 -5.57 5.84 -6.99
CA SER A 39 -6.67 5.91 -6.01
C SER A 39 -6.64 7.19 -5.16
N LEU A 40 -5.45 7.69 -4.82
CA LEU A 40 -5.28 8.87 -3.95
C LEU A 40 -5.23 10.19 -4.73
N SER A 41 -4.76 10.20 -5.98
CA SER A 41 -4.64 11.43 -6.77
C SER A 41 -5.95 12.19 -6.96
N PRO A 42 -7.13 11.57 -7.17
CA PRO A 42 -8.38 12.33 -7.32
C PRO A 42 -8.76 13.05 -6.02
N ILE A 43 -8.46 12.46 -4.86
CA ILE A 43 -8.71 13.05 -3.53
C ILE A 43 -7.83 14.30 -3.33
N LEU A 44 -6.54 14.17 -3.65
CA LEU A 44 -5.59 15.26 -3.51
C LEU A 44 -5.88 16.40 -4.49
N LEU A 45 -6.22 16.07 -5.73
CA LEU A 45 -6.56 17.07 -6.74
C LEU A 45 -7.89 17.78 -6.45
N SER A 46 -8.88 17.08 -5.88
CA SER A 46 -10.14 17.73 -5.48
C SER A 46 -9.98 18.73 -4.33
N SER A 47 -8.93 18.60 -3.52
CA SER A 47 -8.66 19.52 -2.40
C SER A 47 -7.64 20.62 -2.73
N ALA A 48 -6.97 20.53 -3.89
CA ALA A 48 -5.90 21.44 -4.30
C ALA A 48 -6.30 22.48 -5.37
N LEU A 49 -7.53 22.44 -5.88
CA LEU A 49 -8.00 23.44 -6.84
C LEU A 49 -8.28 24.78 -6.13
N PRO A 50 -7.71 25.91 -6.59
CA PRO A 50 -7.98 27.22 -6.02
C PRO A 50 -9.45 27.61 -6.19
N GLU A 51 -10.01 28.28 -5.18
CA GLU A 51 -11.40 28.80 -5.13
C GLU A 51 -11.78 29.66 -6.36
N GLU A 52 -10.81 30.17 -7.10
CA GLU A 52 -11.02 30.95 -8.33
C GLU A 52 -11.68 30.14 -9.47
N TYR A 53 -11.61 28.80 -9.46
CA TYR A 53 -12.37 27.94 -10.36
C TYR A 53 -13.71 27.46 -9.76
N GLU A 54 -14.02 27.80 -8.51
CA GLU A 54 -15.29 27.50 -7.84
C GLU A 54 -16.40 28.53 -8.10
N GLY A 55 -16.26 29.38 -9.13
CA GLY A 55 -17.31 30.32 -9.55
C GLY A 55 -18.68 29.68 -9.87
N GLN A 56 -18.77 28.35 -9.93
CA GLN A 56 -20.02 27.60 -10.05
C GLN A 56 -20.29 26.58 -8.91
N ASN A 57 -19.35 26.33 -8.01
CA ASN A 57 -19.56 25.41 -6.88
C ASN A 57 -20.06 26.17 -5.65
N LYS A 58 -21.28 26.71 -5.77
CA LYS A 58 -22.04 27.19 -4.62
C LYS A 58 -22.12 26.06 -3.57
N LYS A 59 -21.40 26.23 -2.44
CA LYS A 59 -21.60 25.56 -1.15
C LYS A 59 -22.47 24.30 -1.23
N LYS A 60 -21.97 23.23 -1.87
CA LYS A 60 -22.66 21.94 -1.78
C LYS A 60 -22.46 21.45 -0.35
N PRO A 61 -23.53 21.16 0.41
CA PRO A 61 -23.35 20.51 1.70
C PRO A 61 -22.62 19.19 1.46
N PHE A 62 -21.54 18.96 2.19
CA PHE A 62 -20.74 17.74 2.11
C PHE A 62 -21.67 16.54 2.23
N SER A 63 -21.85 15.83 1.12
CA SER A 63 -22.84 14.76 1.05
C SER A 63 -22.29 13.51 1.73
N VAL A 64 -23.16 12.74 2.39
CA VAL A 64 -22.80 11.41 2.92
C VAL A 64 -22.21 10.52 1.82
N TYR A 65 -22.66 10.70 0.58
CA TYR A 65 -22.09 10.04 -0.60
C TYR A 65 -20.63 10.42 -0.87
N GLU A 66 -20.28 11.70 -0.74
CA GLU A 66 -18.90 12.19 -0.94
C GLU A 66 -17.98 11.70 0.17
N PHE A 67 -18.49 11.64 1.41
CA PHE A 67 -17.77 11.06 2.54
C PHE A 67 -17.47 9.57 2.34
N LEU A 68 -18.48 8.78 1.96
CA LEU A 68 -18.31 7.35 1.69
C LEU A 68 -17.34 7.11 0.54
N LYS A 69 -17.45 7.89 -0.54
CA LYS A 69 -16.52 7.82 -1.67
C LYS A 69 -15.09 8.12 -1.23
N PHE A 70 -14.90 9.15 -0.39
CA PHE A 70 -13.59 9.47 0.17
C PHE A 70 -13.03 8.31 1.01
N ILE A 71 -13.81 7.76 1.94
CA ILE A 71 -13.36 6.65 2.79
C ILE A 71 -12.93 5.45 1.94
N VAL A 72 -13.72 5.09 0.92
CA VAL A 72 -13.41 3.94 0.07
C VAL A 72 -12.13 4.17 -0.73
N LEU A 73 -12.00 5.31 -1.43
CA LEU A 73 -10.80 5.61 -2.20
C LEU A 73 -9.55 5.77 -1.31
N ALA A 74 -9.68 6.45 -0.18
CA ALA A 74 -8.59 6.66 0.77
C ALA A 74 -8.16 5.33 1.41
N GLY A 75 -9.11 4.49 1.80
CA GLY A 75 -8.85 3.15 2.33
C GLY A 75 -8.13 2.26 1.32
N PHE A 76 -8.64 2.19 0.09
CA PHE A 76 -7.99 1.43 -0.99
C PHE A 76 -6.59 1.97 -1.32
N GLY A 77 -6.46 3.29 -1.46
CA GLY A 77 -5.19 3.94 -1.74
C GLY A 77 -4.15 3.71 -0.64
N SER A 78 -4.56 3.83 0.63
CA SER A 78 -3.69 3.59 1.79
C SER A 78 -3.22 2.14 1.88
N LEU A 79 -4.09 1.18 1.57
CA LEU A 79 -3.72 -0.25 1.54
C LEU A 79 -2.60 -0.49 0.52
N PHE A 80 -2.80 -0.04 -0.72
CA PHE A 80 -1.81 -0.22 -1.78
C PHE A 80 -0.53 0.56 -1.53
N LEU A 81 -0.60 1.74 -0.92
CA LEU A 81 0.57 2.50 -0.54
C LEU A 81 1.40 1.78 0.52
N GLY A 82 0.75 1.20 1.54
CA GLY A 82 1.43 0.42 2.57
C GLY A 82 2.16 -0.79 1.99
N ILE A 83 1.48 -1.56 1.13
CA ILE A 83 2.09 -2.71 0.42
C ILE A 83 3.26 -2.24 -0.45
N ALA A 84 3.09 -1.16 -1.20
CA ALA A 84 4.15 -0.60 -2.03
C ALA A 84 5.39 -0.24 -1.20
N ILE A 85 5.22 0.42 -0.05
CA ILE A 85 6.33 0.83 0.83
C ILE A 85 7.07 -0.39 1.36
N VAL A 86 6.39 -1.46 1.78
CA VAL A 86 7.05 -2.69 2.26
C VAL A 86 7.94 -3.28 1.17
N PHE A 87 7.40 -3.49 -0.03
CA PHE A 87 8.19 -4.04 -1.14
C PHE A 87 9.30 -3.11 -1.60
N LEU A 88 9.07 -1.79 -1.59
CA LEU A 88 10.09 -0.80 -1.94
C LEU A 88 11.24 -0.82 -0.93
N THR A 89 10.93 -0.86 0.37
CA THR A 89 11.90 -0.90 1.46
C THR A 89 12.78 -2.15 1.38
N ASN A 90 12.17 -3.31 1.09
CA ASN A 90 12.90 -4.55 0.86
C ASN A 90 13.74 -4.51 -0.42
N SER A 91 13.24 -3.85 -1.48
CA SER A 91 13.98 -3.68 -2.75
C SER A 91 15.21 -2.78 -2.61
N PHE A 92 15.20 -1.84 -1.66
CA PHE A 92 16.35 -1.00 -1.32
C PHE A 92 17.32 -1.66 -0.32
N GLY A 93 17.04 -2.90 0.12
CA GLY A 93 17.92 -3.66 0.99
C GLY A 93 17.89 -3.26 2.48
N VAL A 94 16.87 -2.51 2.91
CA VAL A 94 16.67 -2.19 4.33
C VAL A 94 16.09 -3.39 5.08
N TYR A 95 15.29 -4.22 4.39
CA TYR A 95 14.60 -5.42 4.87
C TYR A 95 13.77 -5.21 6.14
N VAL A 96 12.45 -5.29 6.01
CA VAL A 96 11.48 -5.28 7.13
C VAL A 96 10.98 -6.68 7.42
#